data_AF-A0A1Y3MWX3-F1
#
_entry.id   AF-A0A1Y3MWX3-F1
#
_cell.length_a   1.000
_cell.length_b   1.000
_cell.length_c   1.000
_cell.angle_alpha   90.00
_cell.angle_beta   90.00
_cell.angle_gamma   90.00
#
_symmetry.space_group_name_H-M   'P 1'
#
loop_
_entity.id
_entity.type
_entity.pdbx_description
1 polymer ?
#
loop_
_entity_poly.entity_id
_entity_poly.type
_entity_poly.pdbx_seq_one_letter_code
_entity_poly.pdbx_strand_id
1 'polypeptide(L)'
;MNTITKKKILSPIVEVISELIVLNEEVTENNSDFPDITNFANAVSKQIEQVVKVGYSYMDNRKEDEKLQENMPKGCDEVLNASELLIQSSELLKENSKSKEGRDKLVESIQAILSGITKVLDIYDEAEIRKIKTICKHIQELIDVTNKEKSVQESVGTLRQISQCSMALATQINNRIPELLSQQSQLRLRISVDTMSKITPLLLNSYKAMLKDSNSGNVLSSKDLICNILQKTCKDVDIIVSDTSPETIESSK
;
A
#
# COMPACT_ATOMS: atom_id res chain seq x y z
N MET A 1 -1.64 -8.65 -7.61
CA MET A 1 -1.22 -7.25 -7.79
C MET A 1 -2.42 -6.42 -7.42
N ASN A 2 -2.36 -5.60 -6.37
CA ASN A 2 -3.56 -5.02 -5.77
C ASN A 2 -3.65 -3.50 -5.97
N THR A 3 -2.55 -2.87 -6.38
CA THR A 3 -2.49 -1.44 -6.67
C THR A 3 -2.05 -1.11 -8.09
N ILE A 4 -2.45 0.07 -8.57
CA ILE A 4 -2.05 0.63 -9.87
C ILE A 4 -0.56 0.96 -9.89
N THR A 5 0.02 1.42 -8.79
CA THR A 5 1.47 1.65 -8.72
C THR A 5 2.24 0.34 -8.92
N LYS A 6 1.91 -0.72 -8.15
CA LYS A 6 2.53 -2.05 -8.32
C LYS A 6 2.28 -2.60 -9.72
N LYS A 7 1.02 -2.51 -10.16
CA LYS A 7 0.55 -2.33 -11.55
C LYS A 7 1.63 -2.03 -12.60
N LYS A 8 1.87 -0.72 -12.66
CA LYS A 8 2.66 -0.02 -13.66
C LYS A 8 4.14 -0.30 -13.55
N ILE A 9 4.66 -0.53 -12.33
CA ILE A 9 6.08 -0.77 -12.12
C ILE A 9 6.47 -2.19 -12.54
N LEU A 10 5.65 -3.19 -12.19
CA LEU A 10 6.02 -4.60 -12.42
C LEU A 10 5.72 -5.08 -13.84
N SER A 11 4.66 -4.59 -14.49
CA SER A 11 4.28 -5.07 -15.84
C SER A 11 5.42 -5.03 -16.88
N PRO A 12 6.16 -3.92 -17.04
CA PRO A 12 7.27 -3.87 -17.99
C PRO A 12 8.40 -4.85 -17.64
N ILE A 13 8.66 -5.08 -16.35
CA ILE A 13 9.71 -5.99 -15.88
C ILE A 13 9.33 -7.44 -16.21
N VAL A 14 8.06 -7.80 -16.04
CA VAL A 14 7.53 -9.13 -16.39
C VAL A 14 7.61 -9.38 -17.90
N GLU A 15 7.31 -8.37 -18.72
CA GLU A 15 7.46 -8.45 -20.19
C GLU A 15 8.92 -8.71 -20.58
N VAL A 16 9.88 -7.95 -20.02
CA VAL A 16 11.31 -8.15 -20.26
C VAL A 16 11.79 -9.54 -19.84
N ILE A 17 11.33 -10.05 -18.69
CA ILE A 17 11.64 -11.43 -18.25
C ILE A 17 11.13 -12.44 -19.27
N SER A 18 9.93 -12.23 -19.79
CA SER A 18 9.30 -13.16 -20.72
C SER A 18 10.07 -13.20 -22.05
N GLU A 19 10.45 -12.03 -22.58
CA GLU A 19 11.30 -11.92 -23.77
C GLU A 19 12.69 -12.54 -23.57
N LEU A 20 13.28 -12.36 -22.39
CA LEU A 20 14.60 -12.89 -22.09
C LEU A 20 14.60 -14.41 -21.93
N ILE A 21 13.53 -15.00 -21.38
CA ILE A 21 13.36 -16.46 -21.33
C ILE A 21 13.31 -17.01 -22.76
N VAL A 22 12.52 -16.39 -23.64
CA VAL A 22 12.44 -16.78 -25.06
C VAL A 22 13.81 -16.67 -25.74
N LEU A 23 14.51 -15.55 -25.55
CA LEU A 23 15.87 -15.37 -26.10
C LEU A 23 16.84 -16.45 -25.59
N ASN A 24 16.77 -16.80 -24.31
CA ASN A 24 17.63 -17.84 -23.73
C ASN A 24 17.32 -19.23 -24.32
N GLU A 25 16.04 -19.54 -24.57
CA GLU A 25 15.61 -20.76 -25.25
C GLU A 25 16.15 -20.80 -26.68
N GLU A 26 15.97 -19.73 -27.46
CA GLU A 26 16.46 -19.63 -28.85
C GLU A 26 17.99 -19.77 -28.95
N VAL A 27 18.74 -19.13 -28.05
CA VAL A 27 20.21 -19.23 -28.01
C VAL A 27 20.65 -20.65 -27.66
N THR A 28 19.90 -21.33 -26.80
CA THR A 28 20.18 -22.71 -26.39
C THR A 28 19.89 -23.70 -27.51
N GLU A 29 18.78 -23.54 -28.24
CA GLU A 29 18.41 -24.42 -29.36
C GLU A 29 19.35 -24.25 -30.57
N ASN A 30 19.69 -23.00 -30.90
CA ASN A 30 20.46 -22.67 -32.09
C ASN A 30 21.99 -22.68 -31.86
N ASN A 31 22.44 -22.85 -30.61
CA ASN A 31 23.85 -22.76 -30.21
C ASN A 31 24.53 -21.45 -30.71
N SER A 32 23.77 -20.36 -30.73
CA SER A 32 24.20 -19.03 -31.15
C SER A 32 24.91 -18.28 -30.00
N ASP A 33 25.49 -17.12 -30.31
CA ASP A 33 26.11 -16.26 -29.31
C ASP A 33 25.05 -15.42 -28.58
N PHE A 34 25.14 -15.35 -27.26
CA PHE A 34 24.31 -14.44 -26.46
C PHE A 34 24.80 -13.00 -26.64
N PRO A 35 23.90 -12.00 -26.74
CA PRO A 35 24.29 -10.61 -26.92
C PRO A 35 25.01 -10.03 -25.68
N ASP A 36 25.90 -9.06 -25.88
CA ASP A 36 26.53 -8.32 -24.78
C ASP A 36 25.49 -7.43 -24.08
N ILE A 37 25.18 -7.77 -22.83
CA ILE A 37 24.21 -7.07 -21.98
C ILE A 37 24.87 -6.15 -20.94
N THR A 38 26.18 -5.90 -21.01
CA THR A 38 26.92 -5.09 -20.00
C THR A 38 26.29 -3.71 -19.81
N ASN A 39 25.94 -3.02 -20.90
CA ASN A 39 25.31 -1.70 -20.83
C ASN A 39 23.92 -1.75 -20.21
N PHE A 40 23.15 -2.80 -20.53
CA PHE A 40 21.83 -3.03 -19.97
C PHE A 40 21.92 -3.31 -18.46
N ALA A 41 22.79 -4.23 -18.04
CA ALA A 41 22.99 -4.59 -16.64
C ALA A 41 23.39 -3.37 -15.79
N ASN A 42 24.32 -2.54 -16.29
CA ASN A 42 24.72 -1.29 -15.63
C ASN A 42 23.57 -0.26 -15.54
N ALA A 43 22.74 -0.15 -16.59
CA ALA A 43 21.60 0.76 -16.58
C ALA A 43 20.51 0.31 -15.59
N VAL A 44 20.26 -0.99 -15.49
CA VAL A 44 19.32 -1.58 -14.51
C VAL A 44 19.85 -1.38 -13.09
N SER A 45 21.14 -1.64 -12.86
CA SER A 45 21.77 -1.47 -11.54
C SER A 45 21.63 -0.04 -11.02
N LYS A 46 21.91 0.97 -11.86
CA LYS A 46 21.70 2.39 -11.49
C LYS A 46 20.25 2.72 -11.15
N GLN A 47 19.29 2.11 -11.83
CA GLN A 47 17.86 2.32 -11.52
C GLN A 47 17.48 1.68 -10.18
N ILE A 48 18.01 0.49 -9.89
CA ILE A 48 17.84 -0.19 -8.61
C ILE A 48 18.38 0.66 -7.46
N GLU A 49 19.56 1.26 -7.61
CA GLU A 49 20.11 2.18 -6.60
C GLU A 49 19.16 3.36 -6.32
N GLN A 50 18.49 3.89 -7.34
CA GLN A 50 17.48 4.94 -7.13
C GLN A 50 16.25 4.43 -6.39
N VAL A 51 15.75 3.22 -6.71
CA VAL A 51 14.62 2.60 -6.00
C VAL A 51 14.96 2.42 -4.52
N VAL A 52 16.15 1.90 -4.23
CA VAL A 52 16.65 1.69 -2.87
C VAL A 52 16.76 3.02 -2.13
N LYS A 53 17.33 4.05 -2.76
CA LYS A 53 17.42 5.39 -2.20
C LYS A 53 16.04 5.98 -1.86
N VAL A 54 15.06 5.80 -2.74
CA VAL A 54 13.67 6.22 -2.49
C VAL A 54 13.06 5.43 -1.34
N GLY A 55 13.30 4.12 -1.26
CA GLY A 55 12.85 3.25 -0.16
C GLY A 55 13.38 3.72 1.19
N TYR A 56 14.69 3.95 1.30
CA TYR A 56 15.31 4.49 2.52
C TYR A 56 14.81 5.92 2.85
N SER A 57 14.69 6.80 1.86
CA SER A 57 14.14 8.14 2.09
C SER A 57 12.69 8.10 2.58
N TYR A 58 11.86 7.19 2.06
CA TYR A 58 10.49 7.00 2.53
C TYR A 58 10.46 6.49 3.97
N MET A 59 11.30 5.50 4.30
CA MET A 59 11.48 4.97 5.65
C MET A 59 11.90 6.05 6.65
N ASP A 60 12.87 6.89 6.30
CA ASP A 60 13.39 7.96 7.17
C ASP A 60 12.32 9.00 7.55
N ASN A 61 11.35 9.22 6.67
CA ASN A 61 10.23 10.14 6.88
C ASN A 61 9.12 9.55 7.78
N ARG A 62 9.23 8.28 8.21
CA ARG A 62 8.23 7.55 9.00
C ARG A 62 8.84 6.70 10.10
N LYS A 63 9.55 7.36 11.02
CA LYS A 63 10.27 6.71 12.12
C LYS A 63 9.35 6.02 13.13
N GLU A 64 8.09 6.40 13.16
CA GLU A 64 7.05 5.84 14.02
C GLU A 64 6.51 4.48 13.55
N ASP A 65 6.72 4.09 12.29
CA ASP A 65 6.29 2.79 11.77
C ASP A 65 7.40 1.75 11.95
N GLU A 66 7.44 1.09 13.11
CA GLU A 66 8.43 0.07 13.47
C GLU A 66 8.53 -1.06 12.43
N LYS A 67 7.40 -1.47 11.83
CA LYS A 67 7.38 -2.52 10.80
C LYS A 67 8.03 -2.07 9.51
N LEU A 68 7.85 -0.80 9.14
CA LEU A 68 8.54 -0.21 7.99
C LEU A 68 10.05 -0.15 8.23
N GLN A 69 10.47 0.28 9.42
CA GLN A 69 11.89 0.35 9.80
C GLN A 69 12.56 -1.04 9.77
N GLU A 70 11.83 -2.08 10.16
CA GLU A 70 12.35 -3.44 10.17
C GLU A 70 12.43 -4.05 8.76
N ASN A 71 11.40 -3.84 7.94
CA ASN A 71 11.22 -4.59 6.70
C ASN A 71 11.81 -3.90 5.47
N MET A 72 11.79 -2.57 5.40
CA MET A 72 12.31 -1.83 4.22
C MET A 72 13.78 -2.15 3.92
N PRO A 73 14.70 -2.20 4.91
CA PRO A 73 16.09 -2.57 4.65
C PRO A 73 16.21 -3.96 4.03
N LYS A 74 15.51 -4.96 4.58
CA LYS A 74 15.50 -6.34 4.06
C LYS A 74 15.00 -6.42 2.61
N GLY A 75 14.03 -5.58 2.23
CA GLY A 75 13.55 -5.49 0.86
C GLY A 75 14.58 -4.83 -0.06
N CYS A 76 15.18 -3.74 0.38
CA CYS A 76 16.21 -3.02 -0.38
C CYS A 76 17.47 -3.87 -0.63
N ASP A 77 17.95 -4.56 0.41
CA ASP A 77 19.14 -5.42 0.31
C ASP A 77 18.92 -6.58 -0.66
N GLU A 78 17.70 -7.14 -0.71
CA GLU A 78 17.36 -8.21 -1.66
C GLU A 78 17.46 -7.71 -3.12
N VAL A 79 16.98 -6.50 -3.42
CA VAL A 79 17.08 -5.92 -4.77
C VAL A 79 18.52 -5.58 -5.13
N LEU A 80 19.31 -5.06 -4.17
CA LEU A 80 20.73 -4.76 -4.39
C LEU A 80 21.53 -6.01 -4.71
N ASN A 81 21.37 -7.07 -3.91
CA ASN A 81 22.06 -8.35 -4.15
C ASN A 81 21.68 -8.93 -5.52
N ALA A 82 20.40 -8.84 -5.91
CA ALA A 82 19.94 -9.27 -7.22
C ALA A 82 20.57 -8.44 -8.37
N SER A 83 20.77 -7.14 -8.16
CA SER A 83 21.49 -6.29 -9.10
C SER A 83 22.96 -6.69 -9.25
N GLU A 84 23.63 -7.08 -8.17
CA GLU A 84 25.03 -7.54 -8.23
C GLU A 84 25.15 -8.84 -9.02
N LEU A 85 24.22 -9.77 -8.82
CA LEU A 85 24.13 -11.01 -9.60
C LEU A 85 23.93 -10.74 -11.10
N LEU A 86 23.12 -9.72 -11.44
CA LEU A 86 22.93 -9.31 -12.83
C LEU A 86 24.25 -8.82 -13.47
N ILE A 87 25.03 -8.01 -12.75
CA ILE A 87 26.35 -7.56 -13.22
C ILE A 87 27.29 -8.74 -13.43
N GLN A 88 27.39 -9.64 -12.45
CA GLN A 88 28.22 -10.85 -12.55
C GLN A 88 27.81 -11.74 -13.74
N SER A 89 26.51 -11.89 -13.97
CA SER A 89 26.00 -12.65 -15.13
C SER A 89 26.41 -12.00 -16.46
N SER A 90 26.40 -10.66 -16.53
CA SER A 90 26.79 -9.92 -17.73
C SER A 90 28.28 -10.06 -18.03
N GLU A 91 29.13 -10.11 -17.00
CA GLU A 91 30.57 -10.32 -17.15
C GLU A 91 30.87 -11.74 -17.67
N LEU A 92 30.21 -12.76 -17.12
CA LEU A 92 30.35 -14.15 -17.60
C LEU A 92 29.94 -14.30 -19.07
N LEU A 93 28.86 -13.62 -19.48
CA LEU A 93 28.38 -13.64 -20.86
C LEU A 93 29.27 -12.84 -21.82
N LYS A 94 29.94 -11.79 -21.31
CA LYS A 94 30.92 -11.03 -22.08
C LYS A 94 32.21 -11.81 -22.31
N GLU A 95 32.68 -12.54 -21.31
CA GLU A 95 33.85 -13.42 -21.42
C GLU A 95 33.56 -14.63 -22.31
N ASN A 96 32.35 -15.19 -22.19
CA ASN A 96 31.91 -16.33 -22.99
C ASN A 96 30.42 -16.19 -23.33
N SER A 97 30.15 -15.74 -24.56
CA SER A 97 28.80 -15.56 -25.13
C SER A 97 27.95 -16.83 -25.14
N LYS A 98 28.57 -18.02 -25.03
CA LYS A 98 27.87 -19.31 -25.01
C LYS A 98 27.80 -19.92 -23.62
N SER A 99 28.25 -19.21 -22.59
CA SER A 99 28.24 -19.68 -21.20
C SER A 99 26.82 -19.98 -20.73
N LYS A 100 26.53 -21.27 -20.49
CA LYS A 100 25.25 -21.68 -19.89
C LYS A 100 25.10 -21.11 -18.48
N GLU A 101 26.17 -21.11 -17.68
CA GLU A 101 26.17 -20.55 -16.34
C GLU A 101 25.81 -19.06 -16.35
N GLY A 102 26.38 -18.29 -17.30
CA GLY A 102 26.08 -16.87 -17.45
C GLY A 102 24.59 -16.62 -17.76
N ARG A 103 24.00 -17.45 -18.63
CA ARG A 103 22.57 -17.34 -18.99
C ARG A 103 21.64 -17.77 -17.84
N ASP A 104 21.96 -18.86 -17.14
CA ASP A 104 21.17 -19.32 -16.00
C ASP A 104 21.19 -18.27 -14.87
N LYS A 105 22.36 -17.70 -14.56
CA LYS A 105 22.51 -16.60 -13.60
C LYS A 105 21.77 -15.32 -14.04
N LEU A 106 21.73 -15.03 -15.33
CA LEU A 106 20.98 -13.89 -15.86
C LEU A 106 19.48 -14.06 -15.58
N VAL A 107 18.90 -15.22 -15.89
CA VAL A 107 17.48 -15.51 -15.60
C VAL A 107 17.20 -15.41 -14.10
N GLU A 108 18.03 -16.04 -13.27
CA GLU A 108 17.92 -15.98 -11.81
C GLU A 108 17.97 -14.54 -11.28
N SER A 109 18.93 -13.74 -11.75
CA SER A 109 19.11 -12.35 -11.31
C SER A 109 17.88 -11.49 -11.61
N ILE A 110 17.27 -11.63 -12.79
CA ILE A 110 16.12 -10.81 -13.17
C ILE A 110 14.86 -11.26 -12.41
N GLN A 111 14.68 -12.57 -12.18
CA GLN A 111 13.63 -13.08 -11.31
C GLN A 111 13.78 -12.55 -9.87
N ALA A 112 15.01 -12.54 -9.34
CA ALA A 112 15.32 -11.98 -8.03
C ALA A 112 15.07 -10.46 -7.98
N ILE A 113 15.39 -9.71 -9.03
CA ILE A 113 15.09 -8.27 -9.14
C ILE A 113 13.56 -8.05 -9.09
N LEU A 114 12.79 -8.80 -9.87
CA LEU A 114 11.32 -8.71 -9.85
C LEU A 114 10.75 -9.02 -8.46
N SER A 115 11.23 -10.09 -7.82
CA SER A 115 10.85 -10.48 -6.45
C SER A 115 11.16 -9.37 -5.45
N GLY A 116 12.40 -8.87 -5.45
CA GLY A 116 12.82 -7.83 -4.53
C GLY A 116 12.03 -6.52 -4.72
N ILE A 117 11.82 -6.07 -5.96
CA ILE A 117 11.03 -4.86 -6.23
C ILE A 117 9.59 -5.06 -5.77
N THR A 118 9.02 -6.24 -6.04
CA THR A 118 7.68 -6.61 -5.57
C THR A 118 7.58 -6.48 -4.05
N LYS A 119 8.58 -6.98 -3.32
CA LYS A 119 8.66 -6.91 -1.87
C LYS A 119 8.77 -5.48 -1.35
N VAL A 120 9.63 -4.64 -1.96
CA VAL A 120 9.75 -3.21 -1.60
C VAL A 120 8.40 -2.49 -1.78
N LEU A 121 7.71 -2.75 -2.89
CA LEU A 121 6.40 -2.16 -3.17
C LEU A 121 5.33 -2.66 -2.20
N ASP A 122 5.37 -3.92 -1.78
CA ASP A 122 4.46 -4.47 -0.78
C ASP A 122 4.69 -3.84 0.61
N ILE A 123 5.95 -3.70 1.03
CA ILE A 123 6.28 -3.02 2.29
C ILE A 123 5.77 -1.58 2.30
N TYR A 124 5.93 -0.86 1.19
CA TYR A 124 5.39 0.48 1.00
C TYR A 124 3.85 0.49 1.10
N ASP A 125 3.18 -0.42 0.37
CA ASP A 125 1.72 -0.48 0.34
C ASP A 125 1.13 -0.76 1.72
N GLU A 126 1.73 -1.71 2.44
CA GLU A 126 1.34 -2.05 3.80
C GLU A 126 1.54 -0.88 4.76
N ALA A 127 2.58 -0.06 4.59
CA ALA A 127 2.80 1.13 5.42
C ALA A 127 1.72 2.20 5.18
N GLU A 128 1.30 2.41 3.93
CA GLU A 128 0.17 3.30 3.61
C GLU A 128 -1.16 2.76 4.18
N ILE A 129 -1.39 1.45 4.11
CA ILE A 129 -2.56 0.81 4.72
C ILE A 129 -2.53 0.99 6.25
N ARG A 130 -1.40 0.72 6.91
CA ARG A 130 -1.26 0.87 8.37
C ARG A 130 -1.58 2.29 8.82
N LYS A 131 -1.15 3.31 8.07
CA LYS A 131 -1.49 4.70 8.37
C LYS A 131 -3.00 4.95 8.42
N ILE A 132 -3.75 4.43 7.45
CA ILE A 132 -5.22 4.52 7.43
C ILE A 132 -5.81 3.82 8.66
N LYS A 133 -5.36 2.58 8.93
CA LYS A 133 -5.86 1.75 10.04
C LYS A 133 -5.61 2.40 11.40
N THR A 134 -4.46 3.04 11.60
CA THR A 134 -4.13 3.77 12.83
C THR A 134 -5.14 4.90 13.08
N ILE A 135 -5.53 5.65 12.05
CA ILE A 135 -6.54 6.72 12.20
C ILE A 135 -7.92 6.11 12.51
N CYS A 136 -8.33 5.03 11.82
CA CYS A 136 -9.57 4.32 12.11
C CYS A 136 -9.64 3.82 13.56
N LYS A 137 -8.53 3.26 14.07
CA LYS A 137 -8.44 2.79 15.46
C LYS A 137 -8.56 3.95 16.44
N HIS A 138 -7.86 5.05 16.16
CA HIS A 138 -7.90 6.23 17.03
C HIS A 138 -9.30 6.86 17.10
N ILE A 139 -10.04 6.94 15.98
CA ILE A 139 -11.43 7.40 16.00
C ILE A 139 -12.30 6.49 16.89
N GLN A 140 -12.13 5.17 16.80
CA GLN A 140 -12.87 4.23 17.65
C GLN A 140 -12.55 4.43 19.14
N GLU A 141 -11.28 4.60 19.49
CA GLU A 141 -10.84 4.90 20.87
C GLU A 141 -11.44 6.22 21.39
N LEU A 142 -11.48 7.26 20.56
CA LEU A 142 -12.08 8.55 20.92
C LEU A 142 -13.60 8.44 21.14
N ILE A 143 -14.30 7.63 20.36
CA ILE A 143 -15.74 7.35 20.56
C ILE A 143 -15.95 6.61 21.89
N ASP A 144 -15.09 5.65 22.23
CA ASP A 144 -15.17 4.92 23.49
C ASP A 144 -14.91 5.82 24.71
N VAL A 145 -13.97 6.77 24.61
CA VAL A 145 -13.75 7.81 25.62
C VAL A 145 -14.99 8.68 25.76
N THR A 146 -15.53 9.14 24.63
CA THR A 146 -16.73 9.98 24.56
C THR A 146 -17.97 9.31 25.19
N ASN A 147 -18.05 7.98 25.16
CA ASN A 147 -19.14 7.22 25.80
C ASN A 147 -18.97 7.02 27.31
N LYS A 148 -17.77 7.24 27.86
CA LYS A 148 -17.47 7.09 29.29
C LYS A 148 -17.51 8.41 30.07
N GLU A 149 -17.47 9.54 29.37
CA GLU A 149 -17.52 10.88 29.97
C GLU A 149 -18.87 11.13 30.67
N LYS A 150 -18.82 11.85 31.79
CA LYS A 150 -19.98 12.06 32.66
C LYS A 150 -20.78 13.30 32.27
N SER A 151 -20.15 14.23 31.54
CA SER A 151 -20.75 15.46 31.07
C SER A 151 -20.42 15.73 29.61
N VAL A 152 -21.39 16.29 28.89
CA VAL A 152 -21.27 16.76 27.50
C VAL A 152 -20.15 17.82 27.35
N GLN A 153 -19.84 18.55 28.42
CA GLN A 153 -18.74 19.53 28.44
C GLN A 153 -17.36 18.86 28.38
N GLU A 154 -17.20 17.69 29.02
CA GLU A 154 -15.96 16.91 28.98
C GLU A 154 -15.69 16.40 27.56
N SER A 155 -16.75 16.08 26.81
CA SER A 155 -16.68 15.57 25.43
C SER A 155 -16.24 16.57 24.38
N VAL A 156 -16.28 17.88 24.65
CA VAL A 156 -16.00 18.90 23.62
C VAL A 156 -14.60 18.75 23.02
N GLY A 157 -13.60 18.44 23.85
CA GLY A 157 -12.23 18.20 23.40
C GLY A 157 -12.13 16.96 22.52
N THR A 158 -12.71 15.85 22.98
CA THR A 158 -12.73 14.55 22.29
C THR A 158 -13.46 14.64 20.94
N LEU A 159 -14.58 15.36 20.87
CA LEU A 159 -15.33 15.60 19.63
C LEU A 159 -14.56 16.43 18.59
N ARG A 160 -13.79 17.42 19.05
CA ARG A 160 -12.90 18.18 18.16
C ARG A 160 -11.84 17.27 17.56
N GLN A 161 -11.27 16.36 18.35
CA GLN A 161 -10.32 15.37 17.86
C GLN A 161 -10.98 14.40 16.86
N ILE A 162 -12.18 13.89 17.16
CA ILE A 162 -12.94 13.05 16.22
C ILE A 162 -13.13 13.78 14.88
N SER A 163 -13.52 15.05 14.90
CA SER A 163 -13.68 15.83 13.67
C SER A 163 -12.38 15.96 12.87
N GLN A 164 -11.25 16.22 13.54
CA GLN A 164 -9.93 16.31 12.91
C GLN A 164 -9.49 14.98 12.33
N CYS A 165 -9.64 13.89 13.08
CA CYS A 165 -9.29 12.54 12.64
C CYS A 165 -10.19 12.08 11.48
N SER A 166 -11.48 12.40 11.50
CA SER A 166 -12.39 12.10 10.39
C SER A 166 -11.95 12.78 9.09
N MET A 167 -11.53 14.05 9.15
CA MET A 167 -10.98 14.75 7.98
C MET A 167 -9.67 14.11 7.51
N ALA A 168 -8.75 13.82 8.43
CA ALA A 168 -7.49 13.17 8.10
C ALA A 168 -7.70 11.79 7.46
N LEU A 169 -8.62 10.99 7.99
CA LEU A 169 -8.99 9.69 7.45
C LEU A 169 -9.59 9.82 6.04
N ALA A 170 -10.52 10.76 5.84
CA ALA A 170 -11.09 11.02 4.51
C ALA A 170 -10.02 11.39 3.49
N THR A 171 -9.03 12.20 3.86
CA THR A 171 -7.88 12.52 3.00
C THR A 171 -7.07 11.28 2.65
N GLN A 172 -6.72 10.43 3.64
CA GLN A 172 -5.96 9.21 3.35
C GLN A 172 -6.75 8.22 2.47
N ILE A 173 -8.06 8.07 2.70
CA ILE A 173 -8.92 7.22 1.87
C ILE A 173 -9.00 7.76 0.44
N ASN A 174 -9.15 9.08 0.26
CA ASN A 174 -9.17 9.69 -1.08
C ASN A 174 -7.85 9.52 -1.84
N ASN A 175 -6.72 9.47 -1.14
CA ASN A 175 -5.43 9.13 -1.74
C ASN A 175 -5.33 7.63 -2.09
N ARG A 176 -5.97 6.76 -1.30
CA ARG A 176 -5.97 5.30 -1.52
C ARG A 176 -6.87 4.86 -2.68
N ILE A 177 -8.04 5.47 -2.85
CA ILE A 177 -9.02 5.12 -3.88
C ILE A 177 -8.39 4.98 -5.28
N PRO A 178 -7.67 5.98 -5.82
CA PRO A 178 -7.10 5.86 -7.17
C PRO A 178 -6.00 4.79 -7.27
N GLU A 179 -5.42 4.35 -6.15
CA GLU A 179 -4.42 3.28 -6.16
C GLU A 179 -5.02 1.89 -6.24
N LEU A 180 -6.27 1.68 -5.83
CA LEU A 180 -6.90 0.35 -5.84
C LEU A 180 -7.24 -0.11 -7.25
N LEU A 181 -7.02 -1.38 -7.54
CA LEU A 181 -7.48 -1.96 -8.82
C LEU A 181 -8.97 -2.29 -8.81
N SER A 182 -9.52 -2.72 -7.67
CA SER A 182 -10.91 -3.14 -7.57
C SER A 182 -11.89 -1.97 -7.56
N GLN A 183 -12.75 -1.87 -8.57
CA GLN A 183 -13.78 -0.84 -8.65
C GLN A 183 -14.80 -0.95 -7.49
N GLN A 184 -15.10 -2.17 -7.06
CA GLN A 184 -15.97 -2.40 -5.92
C GLN A 184 -15.37 -1.83 -4.63
N SER A 185 -14.08 -2.09 -4.39
CA SER A 185 -13.37 -1.55 -3.23
C SER A 185 -13.30 -0.02 -3.27
N GLN A 186 -13.01 0.56 -4.44
CA GLN A 186 -13.06 2.02 -4.65
C GLN A 186 -14.43 2.61 -4.30
N LEU A 187 -15.52 2.01 -4.79
CA LEU A 187 -16.88 2.48 -4.52
C LEU A 187 -17.21 2.42 -3.03
N ARG A 188 -16.90 1.31 -2.36
CA ARG A 188 -17.15 1.14 -0.92
C ARG A 188 -16.38 2.16 -0.08
N LEU A 189 -15.13 2.48 -0.44
CA LEU A 189 -14.36 3.53 0.21
C LEU A 189 -14.96 4.93 -0.03
N ARG A 190 -15.43 5.23 -1.24
CA ARG A 190 -16.14 6.51 -1.51
C ARG A 190 -17.39 6.65 -0.65
N ILE A 191 -18.18 5.59 -0.53
CA ILE A 191 -19.37 5.57 0.35
C ILE A 191 -18.97 5.81 1.81
N SER A 192 -17.86 5.22 2.25
CA SER A 192 -17.34 5.42 3.61
C SER A 192 -16.96 6.87 3.87
N VAL A 193 -16.27 7.52 2.93
CA VAL A 193 -15.92 8.95 3.01
C VAL A 193 -17.17 9.83 3.04
N ASP A 194 -18.13 9.57 2.15
CA ASP A 194 -19.40 10.33 2.10
C ASP A 194 -20.19 10.17 3.42
N THR A 195 -20.26 8.94 3.95
CA THR A 195 -20.89 8.64 5.24
C THR A 195 -20.22 9.43 6.36
N MET A 196 -18.89 9.38 6.47
CA MET A 196 -18.15 10.12 7.49
C MET A 196 -18.38 11.64 7.39
N SER A 197 -18.44 12.19 6.18
CA SER A 197 -18.66 13.61 5.93
C SER A 197 -20.04 14.10 6.41
N LYS A 198 -21.04 13.22 6.39
CA LYS A 198 -22.41 13.50 6.86
C LYS A 198 -22.56 13.23 8.36
N ILE A 199 -21.98 12.13 8.85
CA ILE A 199 -22.15 11.64 10.23
C ILE A 199 -21.35 12.50 11.22
N THR A 200 -20.15 12.97 10.85
CA THR A 200 -19.32 13.77 11.75
C THR A 200 -20.00 15.09 12.17
N PRO A 201 -20.56 15.92 11.26
CA PRO A 201 -21.31 17.12 11.65
C PRO A 201 -22.58 16.82 12.44
N LEU A 202 -23.29 15.72 12.13
CA LEU A 202 -24.47 15.30 12.88
C LEU A 202 -24.11 14.98 14.33
N LEU A 203 -22.99 14.28 14.57
CA LEU A 203 -22.48 14.03 15.91
C LEU A 203 -22.25 15.32 16.69
N LEU A 204 -21.54 16.29 16.08
CA LEU A 204 -21.28 17.59 16.70
C LEU A 204 -22.58 18.34 17.04
N ASN A 205 -23.57 18.29 16.15
CA ASN A 205 -24.86 18.92 16.36
C ASN A 205 -25.67 18.25 17.48
N SER A 206 -25.63 16.91 17.58
CA SER A 206 -26.26 16.18 18.68
C SER A 206 -25.69 16.60 20.03
N TYR A 207 -24.37 16.67 20.17
CA TYR A 207 -23.73 17.14 21.40
C TYR A 207 -24.05 18.60 21.72
N LYS A 208 -24.09 19.47 20.69
CA LYS A 208 -24.51 20.86 20.85
C LYS A 208 -25.96 20.98 21.34
N ALA A 209 -26.85 20.09 20.90
CA ALA A 209 -28.23 20.04 21.40
C ALA A 209 -28.28 19.58 22.87
N MET A 210 -27.49 18.58 23.25
CA MET A 210 -27.42 18.11 24.65
C MET A 210 -26.87 19.16 25.63
N LEU A 211 -26.01 20.07 25.15
CA LEU A 211 -25.57 21.24 25.93
C LEU A 211 -26.71 22.23 26.21
N LYS A 212 -27.72 22.29 25.34
CA LYS A 212 -28.86 23.23 25.46
C LYS A 212 -30.04 22.63 26.21
N ASP A 213 -30.28 21.34 26.03
CA ASP A 213 -31.35 20.60 26.70
C ASP A 213 -30.86 19.19 27.05
N SER A 214 -30.48 19.01 28.31
CA SER A 214 -29.79 17.81 28.80
C SER A 214 -30.70 16.60 28.98
N ASN A 215 -32.03 16.75 28.85
CA ASN A 215 -33.00 15.75 29.31
C ASN A 215 -33.91 15.16 28.22
N SER A 216 -33.64 15.44 26.94
CA SER A 216 -34.42 14.83 25.85
C SER A 216 -33.89 13.42 25.52
N GLY A 217 -34.62 12.38 25.91
CA GLY A 217 -34.27 10.96 25.62
C GLY A 217 -34.06 10.65 24.13
N ASN A 218 -34.66 11.45 23.23
CA ASN A 218 -34.48 11.35 21.78
C ASN A 218 -33.07 11.74 21.29
N VAL A 219 -32.36 12.59 22.03
CA VAL A 219 -31.02 13.06 21.64
C VAL A 219 -29.93 12.06 22.04
N LEU A 220 -30.12 11.34 23.17
CA LEU A 220 -29.24 10.25 23.59
C LEU A 220 -29.28 9.06 22.62
N SER A 221 -30.47 8.61 22.21
CA SER A 221 -30.61 7.53 21.23
C SER A 221 -30.04 7.91 19.85
N SER A 222 -30.20 9.18 19.46
CA SER A 222 -29.61 9.71 18.23
C SER A 222 -28.08 9.73 18.28
N LYS A 223 -27.48 10.13 19.41
CA LYS A 223 -26.02 10.09 19.62
C LYS A 223 -25.48 8.67 19.43
N ASP A 224 -26.07 7.70 20.13
CA ASP A 224 -25.57 6.32 20.11
C ASP A 224 -25.63 5.72 18.71
N LEU A 225 -26.71 5.99 17.97
CA LEU A 225 -26.82 5.59 16.56
C LEU A 225 -25.70 6.21 15.70
N ILE A 226 -25.44 7.50 15.85
CA ILE A 226 -24.40 8.21 15.08
C ILE A 226 -23.00 7.66 15.41
N CYS A 227 -22.70 7.43 16.69
CA CYS A 227 -21.45 6.78 17.11
C CYS A 227 -21.30 5.38 16.51
N ASN A 228 -22.36 4.57 16.54
CA ASN A 228 -22.37 3.23 15.97
C ASN A 228 -22.13 3.24 14.45
N ILE A 229 -22.72 4.20 13.72
CA ILE A 229 -22.47 4.35 12.29
C ILE A 229 -21.00 4.69 12.04
N LEU A 230 -20.43 5.66 12.77
CA LEU A 230 -19.04 6.06 12.60
C LEU A 230 -18.06 4.92 12.92
N GLN A 231 -18.31 4.16 13.99
CA GLN A 231 -17.52 2.97 14.33
C GLN A 231 -17.62 1.89 13.25
N LYS A 232 -18.83 1.64 12.74
CA LYS A 232 -19.03 0.67 11.65
C LYS A 232 -18.30 1.12 10.38
N THR A 233 -18.38 2.40 10.02
CA THR A 233 -17.63 2.93 8.87
C THR A 233 -16.12 2.77 9.04
N CYS A 234 -15.58 3.01 10.25
CA CYS A 234 -14.14 2.78 10.51
C CYS A 234 -13.74 1.31 10.33
N LYS A 235 -14.59 0.37 10.79
CA LYS A 235 -14.38 -1.07 10.60
C LYS A 235 -14.48 -1.49 9.13
N ASP A 236 -15.46 -0.95 8.41
CA ASP A 236 -15.63 -1.19 6.98
C ASP A 236 -14.40 -0.72 6.22
N VAL A 237 -13.89 0.50 6.51
CA VAL A 237 -12.66 1.03 5.91
C VAL A 237 -11.48 0.09 6.21
N ASP A 238 -11.28 -0.31 7.47
CA ASP A 238 -10.19 -1.21 7.88
C ASP A 238 -10.18 -2.53 7.08
N ILE A 239 -11.36 -3.12 6.89
CA ILE A 239 -11.53 -4.33 6.08
C ILE A 239 -11.21 -4.05 4.60
N ILE A 240 -11.79 -3.00 4.01
CA ILE A 240 -11.66 -2.73 2.57
C ILE A 240 -10.22 -2.39 2.19
N VAL A 241 -9.52 -1.59 2.98
CA VAL A 241 -8.13 -1.22 2.66
C VAL A 241 -7.15 -2.39 2.80
N SER A 242 -7.53 -3.39 3.60
CA SER A 242 -6.78 -4.63 3.79
C SER A 242 -7.17 -5.72 2.79
N ASP A 243 -8.21 -5.50 1.97
CA ASP A 243 -8.74 -6.52 1.08
C ASP A 243 -7.79 -6.76 -0.10
N THR A 244 -7.09 -7.90 -0.05
CA THR A 244 -6.18 -8.36 -1.09
C THR A 244 -6.84 -9.33 -2.06
N SER A 245 -8.17 -9.49 -2.00
CA SER A 245 -8.88 -10.47 -2.82
C SER A 245 -8.65 -10.17 -4.31
N PRO A 246 -8.07 -11.11 -5.08
CA PRO A 246 -8.03 -10.96 -6.53
C PRO A 246 -9.48 -10.91 -7.02
N GLU A 247 -9.84 -9.88 -7.79
CA GLU A 247 -11.09 -9.92 -8.55
C GLU A 247 -11.03 -11.17 -9.43
N THR A 248 -11.82 -12.19 -9.10
CA THR A 248 -12.23 -13.19 -10.08
C THR A 248 -12.89 -12.41 -11.19
N ILE A 249 -12.15 -12.21 -12.28
CA ILE A 249 -12.71 -11.78 -13.54
C ILE A 249 -13.69 -12.88 -13.92
N GLU A 250 -14.96 -12.72 -13.52
CA GLU A 250 -16.04 -13.46 -14.14
C GLU A 250 -16.05 -13.02 -15.60
N SER A 251 -15.41 -13.83 -16.44
CA SER A 251 -15.55 -13.77 -17.89
C SER A 251 -17.05 -13.90 -18.19
N SER A 252 -17.69 -12.75 -18.38
CA SER A 252 -19.05 -12.68 -18.87
C SER A 252 -19.05 -13.30 -20.26
N LYS A 253 -19.77 -14.42 -20.37
CA LYS A 253 -20.12 -15.09 -21.63
C LYS A 253 -20.97 -14.18 -22.51
#